data_AF-A0A7S1PJ22-F1
#
_entry.id   AF-A0A7S1PJ22-F1
#
_cell.length_a   1.000
_cell.length_b   1.000
_cell.length_c   1.000
_cell.angle_alpha   90.00
_cell.angle_beta   90.00
_cell.angle_gamma   90.00
#
_symmetry.space_group_name_H-M   'P 1'
#
loop_
_entity.id
_entity.type
_entity.pdbx_description
1 polymer ?
#
loop_
_entity_poly.entity_id
_entity_poly.type
_entity_poly.pdbx_seq_one_letter_code
_entity_poly.pdbx_strand_id
1 'polypeptide(L)'
;RILELGCGAGLTGAYVQRNPLLHQHIESLHLSDYQDIIMQNVQTNLDLNQWQWAHTESTTNVRSLLLDWTSYDRKQLESLNCNLILAADVVYDVQVIEPLSELVADLIDIRPSLICYFFITKRRETTFEYFKESLTKKSLSCEDYSKRFRDLIDDQILSSSDELYERDSVRIFRVGQAHCLEQDER
;
A
#
# COMPACT_ATOMS: atom_id res chain seq x y z
N ARG A 1 8.86 -2.51 -7.57
CA ARG A 1 7.55 -2.96 -8.11
C ARG A 1 6.53 -2.95 -6.98
N ILE A 2 5.56 -2.06 -7.07
CA ILE A 2 4.63 -1.77 -5.98
C ILE A 2 3.26 -2.38 -6.31
N LEU A 3 2.58 -2.93 -5.32
CA LEU A 3 1.16 -3.26 -5.35
C LEU A 3 0.43 -2.37 -4.35
N GLU A 4 -0.59 -1.65 -4.79
CA GLU A 4 -1.51 -0.93 -3.93
C GLU A 4 -2.81 -1.73 -3.78
N LEU A 5 -3.19 -2.06 -2.54
CA LEU A 5 -4.43 -2.75 -2.20
C LEU A 5 -5.53 -1.72 -1.87
N GLY A 6 -6.70 -1.88 -2.47
CA GLY A 6 -7.85 -0.98 -2.24
C GLY A 6 -7.55 0.44 -2.70
N CYS A 7 -7.08 0.59 -3.94
CA CYS A 7 -6.57 1.86 -4.46
C CYS A 7 -7.65 2.95 -4.61
N GLY A 8 -8.94 2.59 -4.54
CA GLY A 8 -10.06 3.51 -4.61
C GLY A 8 -10.02 4.37 -5.88
N ALA A 9 -9.78 5.68 -5.74
CA ALA A 9 -9.69 6.59 -6.88
C ALA A 9 -8.36 6.51 -7.65
N GLY A 10 -7.35 5.79 -7.16
CA GLY A 10 -6.04 5.66 -7.81
C GLY A 10 -5.13 6.88 -7.65
N LEU A 11 -5.30 7.65 -6.56
CA LEU A 11 -4.54 8.89 -6.33
C LEU A 11 -3.02 8.66 -6.26
N THR A 12 -2.58 7.55 -5.65
CA THR A 12 -1.17 7.15 -5.60
C THR A 12 -0.60 6.98 -7.01
N GLY A 13 -1.36 6.36 -7.91
CA GLY A 13 -0.99 6.23 -9.31
C GLY A 13 -0.84 7.57 -10.02
N ALA A 14 -1.82 8.46 -9.86
CA ALA A 14 -1.77 9.80 -10.42
C ALA A 14 -0.57 10.61 -9.86
N TYR A 15 -0.27 10.49 -8.56
CA TYR A 15 0.88 11.14 -7.95
C TYR A 15 2.21 10.62 -8.51
N VAL A 16 2.36 9.29 -8.62
CA VAL A 16 3.55 8.68 -9.22
C VAL A 16 3.72 9.12 -10.68
N GLN A 17 2.66 9.12 -11.48
CA GLN A 17 2.73 9.59 -12.87
C GLN A 17 3.19 11.06 -12.97
N ARG A 18 2.77 11.90 -12.02
CA ARG A 18 3.08 13.34 -12.02
C ARG A 18 4.38 13.71 -11.31
N ASN A 19 5.09 12.75 -10.71
CA ASN A 19 6.33 12.99 -9.99
C ASN A 19 7.52 12.24 -10.63
N PRO A 20 8.27 12.89 -11.55
CA PRO A 20 9.39 12.27 -12.25
C PRO A 20 10.50 11.76 -11.33
N LEU A 21 10.65 12.33 -10.13
CA LEU A 21 11.66 11.88 -9.16
C LEU A 21 11.41 10.45 -8.69
N LEU A 22 10.16 9.98 -8.76
CA LEU A 22 9.80 8.61 -8.40
C LEU A 22 10.07 7.62 -9.53
N HIS A 23 10.19 8.08 -10.78
CA HIS A 23 10.30 7.19 -11.94
C HIS A 23 11.59 6.37 -11.96
N GLN A 24 12.67 6.93 -11.40
CA GLN A 24 13.94 6.21 -11.24
C GLN A 24 13.92 5.16 -10.11
N HIS A 25 12.92 5.20 -9.22
CA HIS A 25 12.81 4.30 -8.06
C HIS A 25 11.69 3.26 -8.21
N ILE A 26 10.72 3.53 -9.10
CA ILE A 26 9.53 2.70 -9.28
C ILE A 26 9.52 2.15 -10.70
N GLU A 27 9.91 0.88 -10.84
CA GLU A 27 9.79 0.12 -12.09
C GLU A 27 8.33 -0.04 -12.54
N SER A 28 7.45 -0.40 -11.60
CA SER A 28 6.01 -0.53 -11.85
C SER A 28 5.18 -0.32 -10.58
N LEU A 29 3.95 0.14 -10.77
CA LEU A 29 2.93 0.29 -9.74
C LEU A 29 1.62 -0.34 -10.24
N HIS A 30 1.16 -1.37 -9.54
CA HIS A 30 -0.12 -2.01 -9.77
C HIS A 30 -1.14 -1.49 -8.75
N LEU A 31 -2.18 -0.82 -9.25
CA LEU A 31 -3.32 -0.35 -8.47
C LEU A 31 -4.39 -1.44 -8.49
N SER A 32 -4.89 -1.85 -7.34
CA SER A 32 -5.87 -2.93 -7.27
C SER A 32 -7.08 -2.62 -6.40
N ASP A 33 -8.23 -3.12 -6.83
CA ASP A 33 -9.49 -3.16 -6.09
C ASP A 33 -10.30 -4.38 -6.58
N TYR A 34 -11.39 -4.73 -5.90
CA TYR A 34 -12.21 -5.89 -6.24
C TYR A 34 -13.32 -5.56 -7.25
N GLN A 35 -13.70 -4.28 -7.38
CA GLN A 35 -14.82 -3.86 -8.22
C GLN A 35 -14.39 -3.38 -9.60
N ASP A 36 -14.98 -3.96 -10.65
CA ASP A 36 -14.80 -3.54 -12.05
C ASP A 36 -15.02 -2.03 -12.25
N ILE A 37 -16.10 -1.48 -11.68
CA ILE A 37 -16.44 -0.06 -11.84
C ILE A 37 -15.38 0.85 -11.22
N ILE A 38 -14.75 0.43 -10.12
CA ILE A 38 -13.66 1.17 -9.49
C ILE A 38 -12.43 1.12 -10.40
N MET A 39 -12.12 -0.03 -11.00
CA MET A 39 -10.99 -0.15 -11.94
C MET A 39 -11.17 0.66 -13.22
N GLN A 40 -12.39 0.75 -13.74
CA GLN A 40 -12.71 1.63 -14.88
C GLN A 40 -12.53 3.11 -14.51
N ASN A 41 -12.95 3.51 -13.31
CA ASN A 41 -12.74 4.86 -12.80
C ASN A 41 -11.26 5.17 -12.60
N VAL A 42 -10.48 4.23 -12.06
CA VAL A 42 -9.02 4.38 -11.91
C VAL A 42 -8.37 4.56 -13.26
N GLN A 43 -8.71 3.75 -14.26
CA GLN A 43 -8.17 3.93 -15.62
C GLN A 43 -8.51 5.31 -16.17
N THR A 44 -9.76 5.75 -16.03
CA THR A 44 -10.19 7.10 -16.43
C THR A 44 -9.39 8.18 -15.72
N ASN A 45 -9.16 8.05 -14.41
CA ASN A 45 -8.37 9.00 -13.62
C ASN A 45 -6.90 9.03 -14.07
N LEU A 46 -6.30 7.88 -14.36
CA LEU A 46 -4.94 7.81 -14.90
C LEU A 46 -4.87 8.50 -16.26
N ASP A 47 -5.82 8.25 -17.16
CA ASP A 47 -5.83 8.85 -18.49
C ASP A 47 -5.99 10.38 -18.42
N LEU A 48 -6.85 10.88 -17.51
CA LEU A 48 -7.02 12.31 -17.26
C LEU A 48 -5.75 12.97 -16.67
N ASN A 49 -5.00 12.25 -15.84
CA ASN A 49 -3.77 12.76 -15.23
C ASN A 49 -2.52 12.60 -16.11
N GLN A 50 -2.64 11.93 -17.26
CA GLN A 50 -1.58 11.78 -18.28
C GLN A 50 -1.54 12.92 -19.30
N TRP A 51 -2.40 13.92 -19.19
CA TRP A 51 -2.41 15.05 -20.12
C TRP A 51 -1.14 15.91 -19.93
N GLN A 52 -0.20 15.75 -20.86
CA GLN A 52 0.95 16.64 -21.21
C GLN A 52 2.37 16.26 -20.76
N TRP A 53 2.79 15.00 -20.81
CA TRP A 53 4.25 14.69 -20.87
C TRP A 53 4.59 13.81 -22.05
N ALA A 54 5.18 14.45 -23.06
CA ALA A 54 5.75 13.83 -24.23
C ALA A 54 6.96 12.96 -23.85
N HIS A 55 6.93 11.70 -24.29
CA HIS A 55 8.09 10.95 -24.79
C HIS A 55 9.42 11.13 -24.04
N THR A 56 9.47 10.73 -22.77
CA THR A 56 10.73 10.26 -22.17
C THR A 56 10.62 8.76 -21.96
N GLU A 57 11.62 8.00 -22.42
CA GLU A 57 11.63 6.53 -22.45
C GLU A 57 11.65 5.85 -21.05
N SER A 58 11.43 6.62 -19.98
CA SER A 58 11.53 6.18 -18.58
C SER A 58 10.28 6.53 -17.78
N THR A 59 9.10 6.20 -18.28
CA THR A 59 7.86 6.35 -17.50
C THR A 59 7.64 5.13 -16.61
N THR A 60 7.38 5.35 -15.31
CA THR A 60 6.91 4.26 -14.44
C THR A 60 5.66 3.63 -15.01
N ASN A 61 5.65 2.31 -15.04
CA ASN A 61 4.53 1.54 -15.55
C ASN A 61 3.42 1.44 -14.49
N VAL A 62 2.48 2.38 -14.52
CA VAL A 62 1.29 2.40 -13.64
C VAL A 62 0.14 1.68 -14.33
N ARG A 63 -0.43 0.66 -13.67
CA ARG A 63 -1.49 -0.20 -14.23
C ARG A 63 -2.58 -0.44 -13.20
N SER A 64 -3.83 -0.55 -13.64
CA SER A 64 -4.94 -1.06 -12.82
C SER A 64 -5.12 -2.57 -13.05
N LEU A 65 -5.54 -3.29 -12.01
CA LEU A 65 -5.92 -4.71 -12.08
C LEU A 65 -6.98 -5.06 -11.04
N LEU A 66 -7.81 -6.04 -11.34
CA LEU A 66 -8.74 -6.61 -10.37
C LEU A 66 -8.01 -7.54 -9.41
N LEU A 67 -8.21 -7.34 -8.12
CA LEU A 67 -7.76 -8.25 -7.08
C LEU A 67 -8.82 -8.31 -5.98
N ASP A 68 -9.61 -9.38 -6.01
CA ASP A 68 -10.54 -9.70 -4.94
C ASP A 68 -9.82 -10.53 -3.88
N TRP A 69 -9.71 -9.98 -2.68
CA TRP A 69 -9.03 -10.63 -1.54
C TRP A 69 -9.72 -11.93 -1.11
N THR A 70 -10.96 -12.18 -1.55
CA THR A 70 -11.74 -13.37 -1.19
C THR A 70 -11.67 -14.49 -2.24
N SER A 71 -11.17 -14.21 -3.45
CA SER A 71 -11.26 -15.14 -4.58
C SER A 71 -10.04 -15.15 -5.51
N TYR A 72 -8.90 -14.59 -5.07
CA TYR A 72 -7.65 -14.62 -5.82
C TYR A 72 -7.07 -16.04 -5.94
N ASP A 73 -6.18 -16.22 -6.91
CA ASP A 73 -5.37 -17.43 -7.03
C ASP A 73 -3.87 -17.15 -6.89
N ARG A 74 -3.10 -18.18 -6.54
CA ARG A 74 -1.65 -18.04 -6.29
C ARG A 74 -0.88 -17.59 -7.54
N LYS A 75 -1.29 -17.99 -8.75
CA LYS A 75 -0.61 -17.60 -9.99
C LYS A 75 -0.79 -16.12 -10.27
N GLN A 76 -1.97 -15.58 -9.96
CA GLN A 76 -2.22 -14.15 -10.02
C GLN A 76 -1.22 -13.40 -9.14
N LEU A 77 -1.03 -13.82 -7.89
CA LEU A 77 -0.09 -13.20 -6.96
C LEU A 77 1.37 -13.31 -7.44
N GLU A 78 1.78 -14.49 -7.90
CA GLU A 78 3.14 -14.72 -8.45
C GLU A 78 3.44 -13.81 -9.65
N SER A 79 2.44 -13.57 -10.50
CA SER A 79 2.58 -12.70 -11.68
C SER A 79 2.81 -11.22 -11.34
N LEU A 80 2.35 -10.76 -10.16
CA LEU A 80 2.54 -9.38 -9.71
C LEU A 80 4.01 -9.10 -9.40
N ASN A 81 4.73 -10.10 -8.87
CA ASN A 81 6.14 -10.04 -8.52
C ASN A 81 6.52 -8.75 -7.75
N CYS A 82 5.63 -8.30 -6.86
CA CYS A 82 5.80 -7.06 -6.11
C CYS A 82 6.84 -7.23 -5.00
N ASN A 83 7.53 -6.14 -4.66
CA ASN A 83 8.46 -6.09 -3.53
C ASN A 83 8.03 -5.07 -2.46
N LEU A 84 6.95 -4.32 -2.72
CA LEU A 84 6.34 -3.40 -1.78
C LEU A 84 4.81 -3.46 -1.91
N ILE A 85 4.11 -3.61 -0.78
CA ILE A 85 2.66 -3.40 -0.66
C ILE A 85 2.41 -2.05 0.00
N LEU A 86 1.49 -1.30 -0.58
CA LEU A 86 0.85 -0.13 0.04
C LEU A 86 -0.63 -0.43 0.23
N ALA A 87 -1.16 -0.14 1.41
CA ALA A 87 -2.57 -0.35 1.70
C ALA A 87 -3.10 0.80 2.55
N ALA A 88 -3.89 1.69 1.96
CA ALA A 88 -4.39 2.88 2.62
C ALA A 88 -5.89 2.76 2.92
N ASP A 89 -6.26 2.96 4.19
CA ASP A 89 -7.65 2.92 4.67
C ASP A 89 -8.42 1.66 4.23
N VAL A 90 -7.75 0.49 4.24
CA VAL A 90 -8.36 -0.82 3.89
C VAL A 90 -8.87 -1.61 5.09
N VAL A 91 -8.49 -1.22 6.31
CA VAL A 91 -8.84 -1.91 7.56
C VAL A 91 -10.06 -1.22 8.19
N TYR A 92 -11.23 -1.41 7.58
CA TYR A 92 -12.49 -0.83 8.07
C TYR A 92 -13.66 -1.80 8.09
N ASP A 93 -13.68 -2.79 7.19
CA ASP A 93 -14.72 -3.81 7.14
C ASP A 93 -14.20 -5.14 7.72
N VAL A 94 -14.86 -5.59 8.79
CA VAL A 94 -14.50 -6.82 9.50
C VAL A 94 -14.67 -8.08 8.65
N GLN A 95 -15.52 -8.05 7.63
CA GLN A 95 -15.78 -9.21 6.76
C GLN A 95 -14.59 -9.52 5.85
N VAL A 96 -13.77 -8.51 5.51
CA VAL A 96 -12.64 -8.66 4.59
C VAL A 96 -11.29 -8.70 5.31
N ILE A 97 -11.25 -8.54 6.64
CA ILE A 97 -10.01 -8.57 7.42
C ILE A 97 -9.31 -9.93 7.32
N GLU A 98 -10.03 -11.05 7.49
CA GLU A 98 -9.41 -12.38 7.37
C GLU A 98 -8.91 -12.66 5.94
N PRO A 99 -9.71 -12.43 4.88
CA PRO A 99 -9.23 -12.51 3.49
C PRO A 99 -8.01 -11.63 3.21
N LEU A 100 -7.99 -10.39 3.72
CA LEU A 100 -6.86 -9.47 3.56
C LEU A 100 -5.60 -9.99 4.26
N SER A 101 -5.72 -10.52 5.49
CA SER A 101 -4.58 -11.12 6.18
C SER A 101 -4.05 -12.36 5.46
N GLU A 102 -4.92 -13.18 4.88
CA GLU A 102 -4.52 -14.34 4.07
C GLU A 102 -3.75 -13.90 2.83
N LEU A 103 -4.28 -12.94 2.08
CA LEU A 103 -3.62 -12.38 0.90
C LEU A 103 -2.20 -11.88 1.22
N VAL A 104 -2.04 -11.15 2.32
CA VAL A 104 -0.73 -10.62 2.74
C VAL A 104 0.21 -11.77 3.13
N ALA A 105 -0.28 -12.80 3.83
CA ALA A 105 0.50 -13.97 4.17
C ALA A 105 0.98 -14.72 2.93
N ASP A 106 0.11 -14.93 1.94
CA ASP A 106 0.45 -15.58 0.67
C ASP A 106 1.48 -14.76 -0.13
N LEU A 107 1.34 -13.43 -0.17
CA LEU A 107 2.31 -12.56 -0.83
C LEU A 107 3.69 -12.59 -0.15
N ILE A 108 3.72 -12.65 1.18
CA ILE A 108 4.98 -12.81 1.96
C ILE A 108 5.56 -14.21 1.77
N ASP A 109 4.75 -15.26 1.70
CA ASP A 109 5.20 -16.63 1.42
C ASP A 109 5.86 -16.72 0.04
N ILE A 110 5.23 -16.12 -0.98
CA ILE A 110 5.79 -16.03 -2.34
C ILE A 110 7.10 -15.23 -2.35
N ARG A 111 7.17 -14.14 -1.58
CA ARG A 111 8.37 -13.30 -1.48
C ARG A 111 8.67 -12.92 -0.01
N PRO A 112 9.53 -13.69 0.68
CA PRO A 112 9.86 -13.42 2.08
C PRO A 112 10.50 -12.04 2.34
N SER A 113 11.10 -11.42 1.32
CA SER A 113 11.67 -10.07 1.41
C SER A 113 10.65 -8.95 1.11
N LEU A 114 9.36 -9.25 1.06
CA LEU A 114 8.30 -8.28 0.77
C LEU A 114 8.15 -7.30 1.94
N ILE A 115 8.02 -6.01 1.62
CA ILE A 115 7.71 -4.97 2.61
C ILE A 115 6.24 -4.60 2.46
N CYS A 116 5.51 -4.52 3.57
CA CYS A 116 4.09 -4.16 3.56
C CYS A 116 3.84 -2.96 4.48
N TYR A 117 3.30 -1.87 3.94
CA TYR A 117 2.87 -0.71 4.72
C TYR A 117 1.35 -0.50 4.66
N PHE A 118 0.76 -0.37 5.85
CA PHE A 118 -0.65 -0.09 6.05
C PHE A 118 -0.82 1.31 6.64
N PHE A 119 -1.51 2.18 5.92
CA PHE A 119 -1.85 3.54 6.36
C PHE A 119 -3.29 3.52 6.87
N ILE A 120 -3.46 3.47 8.19
CA ILE A 120 -4.74 3.19 8.82
C ILE A 120 -5.23 4.46 9.53
N THR A 121 -6.42 4.93 9.15
CA THR A 121 -7.16 5.89 9.97
C THR A 121 -7.81 5.12 11.11
N LYS A 122 -7.36 5.31 12.36
CA LYS A 122 -7.94 4.60 13.52
C LYS A 122 -9.33 5.15 13.84
N ARG A 123 -10.36 4.65 13.15
CA ARG A 123 -11.77 5.04 13.37
C ARG A 123 -12.43 4.25 14.50
N ARG A 124 -12.04 2.98 14.68
CA ARG A 124 -12.54 2.08 15.72
C ARG A 124 -11.39 1.16 16.17
N GLU A 125 -11.04 1.21 17.45
CA GLU A 125 -9.92 0.40 17.97
C GLU A 125 -10.20 -1.10 17.82
N THR A 126 -11.45 -1.53 18.01
CA THR A 126 -11.85 -2.95 17.90
C THR A 126 -11.60 -3.54 16.51
N THR A 127 -11.82 -2.78 15.44
CA THR A 127 -11.55 -3.23 14.07
C THR A 127 -10.06 -3.43 13.84
N PHE A 128 -9.23 -2.54 14.40
CA PHE A 128 -7.78 -2.65 14.30
C PHE A 128 -7.23 -3.81 15.14
N GLU A 129 -7.74 -4.02 16.35
CA GLU A 129 -7.38 -5.19 17.17
C GLU A 129 -7.71 -6.50 16.44
N TYR A 130 -8.89 -6.60 15.83
CA TYR A 130 -9.26 -7.77 15.03
C TYR A 130 -8.31 -8.02 13.85
N PHE A 131 -7.85 -6.95 13.19
CA PHE A 131 -6.83 -7.05 12.15
C PHE A 131 -5.51 -7.62 12.69
N LYS A 132 -5.03 -7.14 13.85
CA LYS A 132 -3.81 -7.68 14.49
C LYS A 132 -3.94 -9.15 14.87
N GLU A 133 -5.09 -9.53 15.44
CA GLU A 133 -5.38 -10.93 15.76
C GLU A 133 -5.38 -11.80 14.51
N SER A 134 -6.01 -11.33 13.43
CA SER A 134 -6.03 -12.01 12.13
C SER A 134 -4.63 -12.22 11.57
N LEU A 135 -3.76 -11.20 11.60
CA LEU A 135 -2.34 -11.33 11.23
C LEU A 135 -1.60 -12.36 12.09
N THR A 136 -1.82 -12.33 13.41
CA THR A 136 -1.17 -13.24 14.35
C THR A 136 -1.51 -14.71 14.07
N LYS A 137 -2.76 -15.01 13.70
CA LYS A 137 -3.18 -16.37 13.26
C LYS A 137 -2.37 -16.86 12.05
N LYS A 138 -1.81 -15.94 11.25
CA LYS A 138 -0.98 -16.22 10.07
C LYS A 138 0.53 -16.10 10.34
N SER A 139 0.93 -16.05 11.62
CA SER A 139 2.33 -15.84 12.03
C SER A 139 2.95 -14.54 11.52
N LEU A 140 2.10 -13.54 11.28
CA LEU A 140 2.49 -12.18 10.95
C LEU A 140 2.27 -11.27 12.16
N SER A 141 3.00 -10.16 12.19
CA SER A 141 2.78 -9.08 13.15
C SER A 141 2.75 -7.73 12.44
N CYS A 142 2.28 -6.71 13.15
CA CYS A 142 2.36 -5.33 12.69
C CYS A 142 3.06 -4.45 13.73
N GLU A 143 3.96 -3.59 13.27
CA GLU A 143 4.71 -2.63 14.08
C GLU A 143 4.27 -1.21 13.71
N ASP A 144 4.06 -0.34 14.70
CA ASP A 144 3.77 1.08 14.45
C ASP A 144 5.02 1.80 13.94
N TYR A 145 5.00 2.14 12.65
CA TYR A 145 6.08 2.81 11.93
C TYR A 145 5.85 4.32 11.80
N SER A 146 4.80 4.86 12.43
CA SER A 146 4.37 6.26 12.26
C SER A 146 5.45 7.26 12.67
N LYS A 147 6.17 6.97 13.77
CA LYS A 147 7.23 7.85 14.26
C LYS A 147 8.38 7.95 13.25
N ARG A 148 8.89 6.80 12.80
CA ARG A 148 9.99 6.74 11.81
C ARG A 148 9.63 7.48 10.52
N PHE A 149 8.37 7.38 10.07
CA PHE A 149 7.92 8.10 8.89
C PHE A 149 7.83 9.62 9.09
N ARG A 150 7.42 10.08 10.29
CA ARG A 150 7.44 11.51 10.63
C ARG A 150 8.86 12.04 10.67
N ASP A 151 9.76 11.34 11.36
CA ASP A 151 11.18 11.73 11.45
C ASP A 151 11.79 11.89 10.03
N LEU A 152 11.49 10.98 9.10
CA LEU A 152 11.91 11.08 7.69
C LEU A 152 11.33 12.28 6.93
N ILE A 153 10.08 12.65 7.20
CA ILE A 153 9.44 13.82 6.57
C ILE A 153 10.04 15.10 7.13
N ASP A 154 10.19 15.19 8.44
CA ASP A 154 10.72 16.38 9.13
C ASP A 154 12.18 16.65 8.72
N ASP A 155 12.98 15.59 8.51
CA ASP A 155 14.35 15.70 8.00
C ASP A 155 14.42 16.18 6.53
N GLN A 156 13.35 15.97 5.74
CA GLN A 156 13.29 16.36 4.32
C GLN A 156 12.57 17.68 4.07
N ILE A 157 11.70 18.12 4.99
CA ILE A 157 10.91 19.35 4.90
C ILE A 157 11.47 20.36 5.91
N LEU A 158 12.62 20.96 5.59
CA LEU A 158 13.07 22.16 6.29
C LEU A 158 12.06 23.30 6.05
N SER A 159 11.38 23.70 7.13
CA SER A 159 10.72 24.99 7.33
C SER A 159 9.59 25.37 6.38
N SER A 160 8.45 24.69 6.42
CA SER A 160 7.17 25.40 6.27
C SER A 160 5.99 24.51 6.63
N SER A 161 5.18 25.01 7.56
CA SER A 161 3.85 24.53 7.98
C SER A 161 3.78 23.48 9.08
N ASP A 162 4.09 23.92 10.31
CA ASP A 162 3.57 23.33 11.56
C ASP A 162 2.02 23.29 11.64
N GLU A 163 1.30 23.87 10.65
CA GLU A 163 -0.17 23.98 10.65
C GLU A 163 -0.89 23.02 9.67
N LEU A 164 -0.19 22.19 8.88
CA LEU A 164 -0.83 21.34 7.86
C LEU A 164 -1.02 19.86 8.25
N TYR A 165 -0.55 19.46 9.43
CA TYR A 165 -0.63 18.07 9.90
C TYR A 165 -1.07 17.94 11.37
N GLU A 166 -2.27 18.46 11.69
CA GLU A 166 -3.11 17.81 12.71
C GLU A 166 -3.59 16.44 12.17
N ARG A 167 -2.67 15.49 11.94
CA ARG A 167 -2.97 14.12 11.50
C ARG A 167 -2.68 13.09 12.59
N ASP A 168 -3.20 13.35 13.79
CA ASP A 168 -3.21 12.36 14.86
C ASP A 168 -4.11 11.14 14.54
N SER A 169 -4.84 11.14 13.42
CA SER A 169 -5.78 10.07 13.06
C SER A 169 -5.19 8.95 12.20
N VAL A 170 -4.15 9.20 11.39
CA VAL A 170 -3.54 8.19 10.52
C VAL A 170 -2.29 7.62 11.19
N ARG A 171 -2.25 6.30 11.30
CA ARG A 171 -1.10 5.53 11.79
C ARG A 171 -0.56 4.68 10.66
N ILE A 172 0.76 4.55 10.59
CA ILE A 172 1.45 3.76 9.59
C ILE A 172 1.95 2.50 10.28
N PHE A 173 1.58 1.34 9.77
CA PHE A 173 2.02 0.06 10.28
C PHE A 173 2.83 -0.68 9.24
N ARG A 174 3.96 -1.24 9.66
CA ARG A 174 4.69 -2.23 8.86
C ARG A 174 4.21 -3.62 9.23
N VAL A 175 3.86 -4.43 8.23
CA VAL A 175 3.44 -5.82 8.42
C VAL A 175 4.51 -6.75 7.87
N GLY A 176 4.80 -7.83 8.58
CA GLY A 176 5.80 -8.82 8.20
C GLY A 176 5.79 -10.05 9.10
N GLN A 177 6.69 -11.00 8.83
CA GLN A 177 6.95 -12.10 9.76
C GLN A 177 7.51 -11.57 11.07
N ALA A 178 7.03 -12.09 12.20
CA ALA A 178 7.37 -11.53 13.52
C ALA A 178 8.88 -11.41 13.79
N HIS A 179 9.66 -12.41 13.35
CA HIS A 179 11.12 -12.42 13.53
C HIS A 179 11.89 -11.49 12.56
N CYS A 180 11.25 -10.99 11.49
CA CYS A 180 11.85 -10.06 10.55
C CYS A 180 11.72 -8.61 11.00
N LEU A 181 10.67 -8.26 11.74
CA LEU A 181 10.46 -6.89 12.22
C LEU A 181 11.47 -6.48 13.30
N GLU A 182 11.92 -7.43 14.13
CA GLU A 182 12.91 -7.19 15.18
C GLU A 182 14.35 -6.97 14.66
N GLN A 183 14.63 -7.27 13.39
CA GLN A 183 16.00 -7.18 12.84
C GLN A 183 16.37 -5.78 12.32
N ASP A 184 15.39 -4.91 12.08
CA ASP A 184 15.61 -3.50 11.69
C ASP A 184 15.88 -2.56 12.90
N GLU A 185 16.15 -3.12 14.08
CA GLU A 185 16.57 -2.41 15.30
C GLU A 185 18.09 -2.49 15.58
N ARG A 186 18.89 -3.13 14.70
CA ARG A 186 20.35 -3.27 14.88
C ARG A 186 21.17 -2.60 13.79
#